data_AF-A0A949VTX5-F1
#
_entry.id   AF-A0A949VTX5-F1
#
_cell.length_a   1.000
_cell.length_b   1.000
_cell.length_c   1.000
_cell.angle_alpha   90.00
_cell.angle_beta   90.00
_cell.angle_gamma   90.00
#
_symmetry.space_group_name_H-M   'P 1'
#
loop_
_entity.id
_entity.type
_entity.pdbx_description
1 polymer ?
#
loop_
_entity_poly.entity_id
_entity_poly.type
_entity_poly.pdbx_seq_one_letter_code
_entity_poly.pdbx_strand_id
1 'polypeptide(L)' 'MDTPMLVCECGSDEFVTKPNAYAVFKIINGKLSFLTQEFVEEPQVLYCRDCSKEYNTETFPTMV' A
#
# COMPACT_ATOMS: atom_id res chain seq x y z
N MET A 1 -0.52 -26.66 9.51
CA MET A 1 0.49 -25.62 9.80
C MET A 1 -0.29 -24.34 9.91
N ASP A 2 -0.66 -23.96 11.14
CA ASP A 2 -1.39 -22.73 11.40
C ASP A 2 -0.41 -21.56 11.30
N THR A 3 -0.45 -20.85 10.18
CA THR A 3 0.19 -19.54 10.07
C THR A 3 -0.53 -18.63 11.06
N PRO A 4 0.15 -17.98 12.02
CA PRO A 4 -0.52 -17.07 12.94
C PRO A 4 -1.15 -15.94 12.11
N MET A 5 -2.48 -15.92 12.03
CA MET A 5 -3.20 -14.77 11.49
C MET A 5 -2.81 -13.57 12.32
N LEU A 6 -2.12 -12.62 11.68
CA LEU A 6 -1.63 -11.44 12.35
C LEU A 6 -2.81 -10.47 12.47
N VAL A 7 -3.59 -10.65 13.52
CA VAL A 7 -4.74 -9.79 13.84
C VAL A 7 -4.21 -8.54 14.54
N CYS A 8 -4.63 -7.36 14.07
CA CYS A 8 -4.37 -6.10 14.73
C CYS A 8 -4.96 -6.12 16.15
N GLU A 9 -4.40 -5.35 17.08
CA GLU A 9 -4.95 -5.26 18.45
C GLU A 9 -6.39 -4.73 18.52
N CYS A 10 -6.86 -4.07 17.46
CA CYS A 10 -8.25 -3.65 17.33
C CYS A 10 -9.20 -4.77 16.84
N GLY A 11 -8.67 -5.96 16.55
CA GLY A 11 -9.43 -7.11 16.05
C GLY A 11 -9.52 -7.21 14.52
N SER A 12 -8.99 -6.23 13.78
CA SER A 12 -8.95 -6.24 12.32
C SER A 12 -7.89 -7.20 11.78
N ASP A 13 -8.20 -7.94 10.73
CA ASP A 13 -7.29 -8.78 9.95
C ASP A 13 -6.94 -8.18 8.58
N GLU A 14 -7.45 -6.98 8.29
CA GLU A 14 -7.19 -6.25 7.05
C GLU A 14 -6.14 -5.15 7.25
N PHE A 15 -5.16 -5.12 6.34
CA PHE A 15 -4.07 -4.15 6.35
C PHE A 15 -3.96 -3.48 4.97
N VAL A 16 -3.56 -2.22 4.97
CA VAL A 16 -3.38 -1.41 3.76
C VAL A 16 -1.99 -0.78 3.76
N THR A 17 -1.39 -0.65 2.59
CA THR A 17 -0.14 0.11 2.44
C THR A 17 -0.42 1.57 2.13
N LYS A 18 0.54 2.45 2.44
CA LYS A 18 0.51 3.82 1.92
C LYS A 18 0.52 3.78 0.39
N PRO A 19 -0.24 4.67 -0.31
CA PRO A 19 -0.11 4.82 -1.75
C PRO A 19 1.36 5.09 -2.13
N ASN A 20 1.90 4.25 -3.01
CA ASN A 20 3.29 4.33 -3.45
C ASN A 20 3.39 4.60 -4.96
N ALA A 21 2.34 5.17 -5.56
CA ALA A 21 2.31 5.42 -6.99
C ALA A 21 1.57 6.72 -7.31
N TYR A 22 2.01 7.39 -8.37
CA TYR A 22 1.30 8.51 -8.97
C TYR A 22 1.10 8.31 -10.47
N ALA A 23 -0.01 8.84 -10.97
CA ALA A 23 -0.33 8.83 -12.38
C ALA A 23 0.25 10.06 -13.08
N VAL A 24 0.90 9.84 -14.22
CA VAL A 24 1.46 10.89 -15.08
C VAL A 24 0.47 11.18 -16.19
N PHE A 25 0.10 12.45 -16.32
CA PHE A 25 -0.78 12.94 -17.37
C PHE A 25 -0.06 13.94 -18.27
N LYS A 26 -0.46 13.99 -19.53
CA LYS A 26 0.05 14.97 -20.50
C LYS A 26 -1.08 15.50 -21.38
N ILE A 27 -0.99 16.77 -21.76
CA ILE A 27 -1.89 17.34 -22.77
C ILE A 27 -1.41 16.91 -24.16
N ILE A 28 -2.25 16.17 -24.88
CA ILE A 28 -2.03 15.75 -26.27
C ILE A 28 -3.22 16.26 -27.08
N ASN A 29 -2.96 17.09 -28.09
CA ASN A 29 -3.99 17.71 -28.93
C ASN A 29 -5.08 18.44 -28.12
N GLY A 30 -4.68 19.17 -27.07
CA GLY A 30 -5.59 19.93 -26.20
C GLY A 30 -6.40 19.07 -25.22
N LYS A 31 -6.15 17.76 -25.12
CA LYS A 31 -6.83 16.86 -24.18
C LYS A 31 -5.86 16.29 -23.16
N LEU A 32 -6.28 16.27 -21.89
CA LEU A 32 -5.56 15.59 -20.83
C LEU A 32 -5.62 14.07 -21.06
N SER A 33 -4.46 13.44 -21.25
CA SER A 33 -4.33 12.01 -21.53
C SER A 33 -3.47 11.36 -20.45
N PHE A 34 -3.89 10.20 -19.94
CA PHE A 34 -3.08 9.36 -19.08
C PHE A 34 -1.90 8.80 -19.88
N LEU A 35 -0.70 8.85 -19.30
CA LEU A 35 0.51 8.30 -19.91
C LEU A 35 0.94 7.01 -19.22
N THR A 36 1.20 7.09 -17.93
CA THR A 36 1.78 6.00 -17.15
C THR A 36 1.50 6.19 -15.68
N GLN A 37 1.82 5.17 -14.89
CA GLN A 37 1.89 5.22 -13.45
C GLN A 37 3.34 4.97 -13.03
N GLU A 38 3.87 5.83 -12.17
CA GLU A 38 5.22 5.71 -11.62
C GLU A 38 5.12 5.33 -10.15
N PHE A 39 5.88 4.32 -9.74
CA PHE A 39 5.99 3.90 -8.36
C PHE A 39 7.10 4.68 -7.67
N VAL A 40 6.84 5.15 -6.46
CA VAL A 40 7.82 5.80 -5.61
C VAL A 40 8.58 4.73 -4.84
N GLU A 41 9.91 4.81 -4.86
CA GLU A 41 10.80 3.95 -4.07
C GLU A 41 10.83 4.39 -2.59
N GLU A 42 9.66 4.45 -1.96
CA GLU A 42 9.54 4.59 -0.50
C GLU A 42 9.40 3.20 0.14
N PRO A 43 9.94 3.00 1.35
CA PRO A 43 9.71 1.75 2.08
C PRO A 43 8.20 1.56 2.27
N GLN A 44 7.73 0.33 2.01
CA GLN A 44 6.34 0.01 2.26
C GLN A 44 6.06 0.08 3.77
N VAL A 45 4.99 0.76 4.12
CA VAL A 45 4.51 0.83 5.50
C VAL A 45 3.09 0.28 5.49
N LEU A 46 2.83 -0.69 6.38
CA LEU A 46 1.51 -1.28 6.56
C LEU A 46 0.75 -0.53 7.64
N TYR A 47 -0.55 -0.37 7.44
CA TYR A 47 -1.47 0.21 8.40
C TYR A 47 -2.64 -0.74 8.58
N CYS A 48 -3.12 -0.89 9.82
CA CYS A 48 -4.42 -1.52 10.04
C CYS A 48 -5.51 -0.70 9.34
N ARG A 49 -6.40 -1.36 8.60
CA ARG A 49 -7.48 -0.70 7.88
C ARG A 49 -8.43 0.08 8.79
N ASP A 50 -8.68 -0.45 10.00
CA ASP A 50 -9.71 0.09 10.90
C ASP A 50 -9.18 1.11 11.89
N CYS A 51 -8.03 0.85 12.53
CA CYS A 51 -7.48 1.73 13.56
C CYS A 51 -6.29 2.57 13.09
N SER A 52 -5.85 2.40 11.84
CA SER A 52 -4.72 3.12 11.24
C SER A 52 -3.38 2.94 11.98
N LYS A 53 -3.27 1.94 12.86
CA LYS A 53 -2.01 1.60 13.52
C LYS A 53 -0.96 1.20 12.50
N GLU A 54 0.22 1.78 12.64
CA GLU A 54 1.37 1.53 11.76
C GLU A 54 2.10 0.23 12.13
N TYR A 55 2.55 -0.49 11.11
CA TYR A 55 3.28 -1.74 11.17
C TYR A 55 4.46 -1.68 10.19
N ASN A 56 5.67 -1.99 10.69
CA ASN A 56 6.84 -2.11 9.82
C ASN A 56 6.76 -3.42 9.03
N THR A 57 6.95 -3.34 7.71
CA THR A 57 6.96 -4.50 6.81
C THR A 57 8.10 -5.49 7.08
N GLU A 58 9.15 -5.10 7.80
CA GLU A 58 10.19 -6.06 8.24
C GLU A 58 9.65 -7.10 9.25
N THR A 59 8.53 -6.79 9.91
CA THR A 59 7.86 -7.70 10.86
C THR A 59 6.84 -8.61 10.16
N PHE A 60 6.57 -8.38 8.88
CA PHE A 60 5.61 -9.14 8.06
C PHE A 60 6.39 -9.78 6.91
N PRO A 61 6.66 -11.10 6.94
CA PRO A 61 7.36 -11.74 5.84
C PRO A 61 6.58 -11.49 4.54
N THR A 62 7.23 -10.86 3.58
CA THR A 62 6.72 -10.61 2.23
C THR A 62 6.20 -11.92 1.66
N MET A 63 4.88 -12.07 1.56
CA MET A 63 4.27 -13.14 0.78
C MET A 63 4.46 -12.77 -0.70
N VAL A 64 5.47 -13.38 -1.32
CA VAL A 64 5.65 -13.42 -2.78
C VAL A 64 4.68 -14.43 -3.37
#